data_AF-A0A6A5AQD3-F1
#
_entry.id   AF-A0A6A5AQD3-F1
#
_cell.length_a   1.000
_cell.length_b   1.000
_cell.length_c   1.000
_cell.angle_alpha   90.00
_cell.angle_beta   90.00
_cell.angle_gamma   90.00
#
_symmetry.space_group_name_H-M   'P 1'
#
loop_
_entity.id
_entity.type
_entity.pdbx_description
1 polymer ?
#
loop_
_entity_poly.entity_id
_entity_poly.type
_entity_poly.pdbx_seq_one_letter_code
_entity_poly.pdbx_strand_id
1 'polypeptide(L)'
;MDKFGPDMTNVWHDWHPYVVWGYDAMTEDQIITQGVGGWATAIRQWNGSHPLFLGEWCFTGPGGKFSTEASTKALVHAMVDMVGGAVAGWAVWSWRMAGDNTWNSWSLSGLVNSYDPVSISDWPSQDVSPAGLALRGVTGYFTGDPSRVNKVLVQDATWMMQFGVTVMERWMYNRRTLQLRSTRFGDCLDGYFDTSRQVYRVHMWSCAASNVNQKWKLERHQIVHVSFLLCLSVAALEMTLQRCDATDAAQVWTTKERVMLALPMRQRVRV
;
A
#
# COMPACT_ATOMS: atom_id res chain seq x y z
N MET A 1 35.74 -1.62 0.65
CA MET A 1 35.65 -2.94 1.30
C MET A 1 36.53 -3.88 0.50
N ASP A 2 37.42 -4.61 1.15
CA ASP A 2 38.40 -5.46 0.47
C ASP A 2 37.76 -6.69 -0.16
N LYS A 3 38.42 -7.24 -1.19
CA LYS A 3 38.05 -8.50 -1.84
C LYS A 3 38.29 -9.67 -0.89
N PHE A 4 37.32 -9.97 -0.02
CA PHE A 4 37.41 -11.08 0.92
C PHE A 4 37.12 -12.42 0.21
N GLY A 5 37.94 -13.43 0.49
CA GLY A 5 37.72 -14.83 0.11
C GLY A 5 37.29 -15.05 -1.34
N PRO A 6 38.03 -14.55 -2.36
CA PRO A 6 37.62 -14.64 -3.77
C PRO A 6 37.39 -16.07 -4.26
N ASP A 7 38.06 -17.05 -3.64
CA ASP A 7 37.96 -18.46 -4.01
C ASP A 7 36.77 -19.20 -3.34
N MET A 8 36.02 -18.52 -2.47
CA MET A 8 34.88 -19.12 -1.78
C MET A 8 33.63 -19.17 -2.67
N THR A 9 32.88 -20.27 -2.61
CA THR A 9 31.60 -20.42 -3.34
C THR A 9 30.42 -20.41 -2.39
N ASN A 10 29.24 -19.98 -2.86
CA ASN A 10 28.00 -19.87 -2.07
C ASN A 10 28.11 -18.87 -0.90
N VAL A 11 28.82 -17.77 -1.11
CA VAL A 11 29.01 -16.69 -0.14
C VAL A 11 28.37 -15.42 -0.65
N TRP A 12 27.67 -14.69 0.22
CA TRP A 12 27.20 -13.32 -0.01
C TRP A 12 27.80 -12.39 1.07
N HIS A 13 28.03 -11.14 0.71
CA HIS A 13 28.24 -10.10 1.71
C HIS A 13 26.89 -9.60 2.20
N ASP A 14 26.66 -9.69 3.51
CA ASP A 14 25.50 -9.09 4.15
C ASP A 14 25.92 -7.81 4.87
N TRP A 15 25.36 -6.68 4.45
CA TRP A 15 25.65 -5.38 5.03
C TRP A 15 24.39 -4.72 5.59
N HIS A 16 24.49 -4.20 6.81
CA HIS A 16 23.38 -3.63 7.56
C HIS A 16 23.54 -2.12 7.79
N PRO A 17 23.13 -1.26 6.84
CA PRO A 17 23.25 0.18 6.98
C PRO A 17 22.13 0.79 7.85
N TYR A 18 22.53 1.54 8.88
CA TYR A 18 21.62 2.29 9.75
C TYR A 18 22.09 3.74 9.93
N VAL A 19 21.22 4.70 9.64
CA VAL A 19 21.46 6.13 9.96
C VAL A 19 20.97 6.49 11.37
N VAL A 20 20.69 5.51 12.22
CA VAL A 20 20.19 5.71 13.58
C VAL A 20 21.30 6.16 14.54
N TRP A 21 22.55 5.75 14.28
CA TRP A 21 23.70 5.95 15.16
C TRP A 21 24.91 6.47 14.39
N GLY A 22 25.74 7.29 15.03
CA GLY A 22 27.00 7.79 14.43
C GLY A 22 26.83 9.01 13.52
N TYR A 23 25.63 9.60 13.50
CA TYR A 23 25.27 10.76 12.69
C TYR A 23 24.88 11.98 13.54
N ASP A 24 25.15 11.95 14.85
CA ASP A 24 24.68 12.95 15.82
C ASP A 24 25.19 14.38 15.54
N ALA A 25 26.30 14.51 14.83
CA ALA A 25 26.89 15.80 14.44
C ALA A 25 26.48 16.27 13.03
N MET A 26 25.68 15.49 12.31
CA MET A 26 25.28 15.78 10.93
C MET A 26 23.88 16.39 10.88
N THR A 27 23.67 17.28 9.91
CA THR A 27 22.32 17.75 9.56
C THR A 27 21.55 16.66 8.81
N GLU A 28 20.22 16.77 8.77
CA GLU A 28 19.36 15.86 7.99
C GLU A 28 19.80 15.78 6.51
N ASP A 29 20.14 16.92 5.91
CA ASP A 29 20.64 16.98 4.53
C ASP A 29 21.99 16.26 4.37
N GLN A 30 22.90 16.39 5.34
CA GLN A 30 24.18 15.68 5.33
C GLN A 30 23.97 14.16 5.47
N ILE A 31 23.05 13.73 6.33
CA ILE A 31 22.70 12.31 6.48
C ILE A 31 22.16 11.75 5.16
N ILE A 32 21.25 12.47 4.50
CA ILE A 32 20.64 12.06 3.23
C ILE A 32 21.68 12.03 2.11
N THR A 33 22.44 13.11 1.94
CA THR A 33 23.34 13.27 0.77
C THR A 33 24.69 12.58 0.95
N GLN A 34 25.32 12.70 2.11
CA GLN A 34 26.67 12.18 2.37
C GLN A 34 26.64 10.80 3.02
N GLY A 35 25.68 10.56 3.93
CA GLY A 35 25.44 9.24 4.51
C GLY A 35 24.84 8.29 3.47
N VAL A 36 23.52 8.37 3.30
CA VAL A 36 22.76 7.46 2.43
C VAL A 36 23.21 7.57 0.97
N GLY A 37 23.42 8.79 0.45
CA GLY A 37 23.92 8.99 -0.92
C GLY A 37 25.33 8.44 -1.14
N GLY A 38 26.21 8.53 -0.14
CA GLY A 38 27.53 7.91 -0.17
C GLY A 38 27.44 6.38 -0.23
N TRP A 39 26.56 5.79 0.58
CA TRP A 39 26.26 4.36 0.55
C TRP A 39 25.70 3.90 -0.80
N ALA A 40 24.73 4.63 -1.36
CA ALA A 40 24.14 4.33 -2.66
C ALA A 40 25.20 4.31 -3.77
N THR A 41 26.17 5.22 -3.72
CA THR A 41 27.32 5.25 -4.63
C THR A 41 28.20 4.01 -4.45
N ALA A 42 28.55 3.69 -3.20
CA ALA A 42 29.40 2.53 -2.88
C ALA A 42 28.74 1.19 -3.28
N ILE A 43 27.43 1.06 -3.08
CA ILE A 43 26.64 -0.12 -3.49
C ILE A 43 26.67 -0.29 -5.01
N ARG A 44 26.40 0.78 -5.78
CA ARG A 44 26.41 0.70 -7.25
C ARG A 44 27.80 0.43 -7.83
N GLN A 45 28.85 0.86 -7.14
CA GLN A 45 30.24 0.62 -7.53
C GLN A 45 30.81 -0.66 -6.90
N TRP A 46 29.96 -1.46 -6.24
CA TRP A 46 30.40 -2.67 -5.57
C TRP A 46 31.14 -3.60 -6.54
N ASN A 47 32.42 -3.84 -6.23
CA ASN A 47 33.32 -4.70 -7.00
C ASN A 47 33.97 -5.78 -6.13
N GLY A 48 33.36 -6.07 -4.97
CA GLY A 48 33.80 -7.12 -4.08
C GLY A 48 33.67 -8.49 -4.71
N SER A 49 34.33 -9.48 -4.09
CA SER A 49 34.41 -10.83 -4.66
C SER A 49 33.08 -11.59 -4.69
N HIS A 50 32.12 -11.18 -3.86
CA HIS A 50 30.81 -11.83 -3.73
C HIS A 50 29.66 -10.84 -3.88
N PRO A 51 28.44 -11.30 -4.21
CA PRO A 51 27.26 -10.45 -4.29
C PRO A 51 26.99 -9.72 -2.95
N LEU A 52 26.58 -8.46 -3.04
CA LEU A 52 26.19 -7.65 -1.89
C LEU A 52 24.67 -7.72 -1.68
N PHE A 53 24.27 -8.26 -0.53
CA PHE A 53 22.92 -8.27 0.01
C PHE A 53 22.82 -7.26 1.16
N LEU A 54 21.70 -6.54 1.25
CA LEU A 54 21.45 -5.62 2.37
C LEU A 54 20.42 -6.23 3.31
N GLY A 55 20.86 -7.02 4.28
CA GLY A 55 19.98 -7.84 5.11
C GLY A 55 19.20 -7.08 6.18
N GLU A 56 19.66 -5.90 6.57
CA GLU A 56 18.94 -5.08 7.53
C GLU A 56 19.14 -3.58 7.30
N TRP A 57 18.03 -2.84 7.25
CA TRP A 57 17.99 -1.38 7.19
C TRP A 57 16.57 -0.90 7.53
N CYS A 58 16.39 0.38 7.87
CA CYS A 58 15.08 0.94 8.20
C CYS A 58 14.96 2.41 7.80
N PHE A 59 13.78 3.00 7.96
CA PHE A 59 13.52 4.40 7.60
C PHE A 59 13.70 5.37 8.78
N THR A 60 14.50 4.97 9.78
CA THR A 60 14.67 5.70 11.03
C THR A 60 15.96 6.52 11.03
N GLY A 61 15.85 7.82 11.33
CA GLY A 61 16.99 8.72 11.55
C GLY A 61 17.53 8.75 12.97
N PRO A 62 18.59 9.54 13.23
CA PRO A 62 19.09 9.79 14.58
C PRO A 62 17.98 10.34 15.49
N GLY A 63 17.94 9.91 16.75
CA GLY A 63 16.88 10.31 17.69
C GLY A 63 15.48 9.79 17.34
N GLY A 64 15.35 8.93 16.34
CA GLY A 64 14.12 8.22 16.00
C GLY A 64 13.16 8.96 15.07
N LYS A 65 13.47 10.20 14.64
CA LYS A 65 12.60 10.99 13.73
C LYS A 65 13.41 12.00 12.92
N PHE A 66 12.99 12.21 11.67
CA PHE A 66 13.32 13.44 10.93
C PHE A 66 12.29 14.52 11.27
N SER A 67 12.73 15.77 11.31
CA SER A 67 12.03 16.92 11.88
C SER A 67 10.80 17.37 11.06
N THR A 68 10.73 17.03 9.76
CA THR A 68 9.64 17.46 8.88
C THR A 68 9.12 16.34 7.98
N GLU A 69 7.89 16.50 7.46
CA GLU A 69 7.32 15.60 6.44
C GLU A 69 8.20 15.56 5.17
N ALA A 70 8.77 16.71 4.78
CA ALA A 70 9.61 16.83 3.60
C ALA A 70 10.95 16.08 3.76
N SER A 71 11.62 16.24 4.90
CA SER A 71 12.88 15.55 5.16
C SER A 71 12.70 14.05 5.41
N THR A 72 11.54 13.65 5.96
CA THR A 72 11.14 12.23 6.01
C THR A 72 10.99 11.63 4.61
N LYS A 73 10.35 12.33 3.67
CA LYS A 73 10.26 11.89 2.26
C LYS A 73 11.62 11.79 1.58
N ALA A 74 12.47 12.77 1.82
CA ALA A 74 13.81 12.78 1.26
C ALA A 74 14.65 11.60 1.76
N LEU A 75 14.58 11.26 3.06
CA LEU A 75 15.23 10.06 3.60
C LEU A 75 14.66 8.79 2.95
N VAL A 76 13.33 8.64 2.92
CA VAL A 76 12.70 7.44 2.34
C VAL A 76 13.12 7.26 0.89
N HIS A 77 13.09 8.33 0.09
CA HIS A 77 13.55 8.30 -1.28
C HIS A 77 15.01 7.85 -1.39
N ALA A 78 15.90 8.45 -0.59
CA ALA A 78 17.32 8.11 -0.59
C ALA A 78 17.58 6.65 -0.17
N MET A 79 16.86 6.14 0.83
CA MET A 79 17.00 4.75 1.28
C MET A 79 16.48 3.76 0.23
N VAL A 80 15.32 4.04 -0.41
CA VAL A 80 14.79 3.19 -1.49
C VAL A 80 15.72 3.20 -2.71
N ASP A 81 16.23 4.37 -3.10
CA ASP A 81 17.20 4.51 -4.18
C ASP A 81 18.51 3.75 -3.90
N MET A 82 19.01 3.86 -2.67
CA MET A 82 20.20 3.14 -2.20
C MET A 82 20.05 1.63 -2.37
N VAL A 83 18.96 1.05 -1.83
CA VAL A 83 18.76 -0.40 -1.89
C VAL A 83 18.44 -0.91 -3.29
N GLY A 84 17.94 -0.05 -4.18
CA GLY A 84 17.79 -0.36 -5.60
C GLY A 84 19.10 -0.71 -6.30
N GLY A 85 20.26 -0.33 -5.74
CA GLY A 85 21.58 -0.74 -6.25
C GLY A 85 22.06 -2.12 -5.78
N ALA A 86 21.44 -2.72 -4.76
CA ALA A 86 21.90 -3.99 -4.18
C ALA A 86 21.43 -5.18 -5.02
N VAL A 87 22.29 -5.63 -5.94
CA VAL A 87 21.96 -6.65 -6.95
C VAL A 87 21.54 -7.99 -6.32
N ALA A 88 22.09 -8.37 -5.17
CA ALA A 88 21.71 -9.62 -4.50
C ALA A 88 20.40 -9.51 -3.71
N GLY A 89 19.79 -8.32 -3.63
CA GLY A 89 18.56 -8.04 -2.92
C GLY A 89 18.78 -7.35 -1.57
N TRP A 90 17.68 -7.18 -0.85
CA TRP A 90 17.65 -6.47 0.43
C TRP A 90 16.45 -6.89 1.28
N ALA A 91 16.52 -6.62 2.58
CA ALA A 91 15.44 -6.82 3.55
C ALA A 91 15.36 -5.65 4.54
N VAL A 92 14.15 -5.10 4.68
CA VAL A 92 13.86 -4.05 5.69
C VAL A 92 13.74 -4.71 7.06
N TRP A 93 14.42 -4.14 8.05
CA TRP A 93 14.20 -4.42 9.46
C TRP A 93 13.09 -3.50 10.00
N SER A 94 11.87 -3.97 10.23
CA SER A 94 11.34 -5.35 10.11
C SER A 94 9.98 -5.35 9.41
N TRP A 95 9.45 -6.54 9.07
CA TRP A 95 8.11 -6.65 8.51
C TRP A 95 7.05 -6.06 9.44
N ARG A 96 7.12 -6.36 10.75
CA ARG A 96 6.16 -5.87 11.76
C ARG A 96 6.81 -5.82 13.14
N MET A 97 6.36 -4.88 13.97
CA MET A 97 6.79 -4.76 15.36
C MET A 97 5.65 -4.43 16.33
N ALA A 98 5.91 -4.48 17.63
CA ALA A 98 4.95 -4.05 18.65
C ALA A 98 4.66 -2.53 18.49
N GLY A 99 3.38 -2.15 18.54
CA GLY A 99 2.96 -0.77 18.27
C GLY A 99 2.94 -0.40 16.79
N ASP A 100 2.79 -1.38 15.89
CA ASP A 100 2.56 -1.21 14.46
C ASP A 100 1.42 -0.19 14.18
N ASN A 101 1.80 1.00 13.75
CA ASN A 101 0.92 2.11 13.40
C ASN A 101 1.41 2.75 12.10
N THR A 102 0.62 3.67 11.57
CA THR A 102 1.12 4.49 10.46
C THR A 102 2.38 5.23 10.88
N TRP A 103 3.41 5.12 10.05
CA TRP A 103 4.71 5.79 10.25
C TRP A 103 5.61 5.25 11.35
N ASN A 104 5.39 4.02 11.80
CA ASN A 104 6.45 3.34 12.51
C ASN A 104 7.59 2.98 11.53
N SER A 105 8.68 3.75 11.53
CA SER A 105 9.81 3.67 10.59
C SER A 105 10.62 2.37 10.66
N TRP A 106 10.33 1.55 11.68
CA TRP A 106 10.87 0.21 11.91
C TRP A 106 9.87 -0.90 11.50
N SER A 107 8.63 -0.56 11.13
CA SER A 107 7.57 -1.49 10.75
C SER A 107 7.20 -1.29 9.28
N LEU A 108 7.73 -2.13 8.39
CA LEU A 108 7.37 -2.08 6.97
C LEU A 108 5.86 -2.25 6.78
N SER A 109 5.21 -3.11 7.58
CA SER A 109 3.76 -3.28 7.55
C SER A 109 3.02 -1.98 7.83
N GLY A 110 3.47 -1.16 8.78
CA GLY A 110 2.86 0.15 9.05
C GLY A 110 3.08 1.15 7.93
N LEU A 111 4.27 1.16 7.33
CA LEU A 111 4.62 2.06 6.22
C LEU A 111 3.85 1.74 4.93
N VAL A 112 3.62 0.45 4.65
CA VAL A 112 2.79 0.03 3.50
C VAL A 112 1.29 0.05 3.79
N ASN A 113 0.87 -0.07 5.06
CA ASN A 113 -0.52 0.13 5.50
C ASN A 113 -0.75 1.59 5.89
N SER A 114 -0.69 2.41 4.86
CA SER A 114 -0.52 3.85 4.89
C SER A 114 -1.78 4.63 5.35
N TYR A 115 -2.57 4.14 6.30
CA TYR A 115 -3.59 4.95 6.98
C TYR A 115 -3.98 4.25 8.27
N ASP A 116 -4.28 5.03 9.30
CA ASP A 116 -4.95 4.51 10.47
C ASP A 116 -6.40 4.26 10.06
N PRO A 117 -6.92 3.03 10.22
CA PRO A 117 -8.29 2.77 9.88
C PRO A 117 -9.23 3.61 10.77
N VAL A 118 -10.30 4.15 10.18
CA VAL A 118 -11.39 4.74 10.95
C VAL A 118 -12.00 3.68 11.86
N SER A 119 -12.34 4.09 13.08
CA SER A 119 -13.08 3.23 14.00
C SER A 119 -14.49 3.00 13.47
N ILE A 120 -14.84 1.74 13.21
CA ILE A 120 -16.16 1.29 12.78
C ILE A 120 -16.76 0.47 13.93
N SER A 121 -17.43 1.15 14.85
CA SER A 121 -17.99 0.54 16.06
C SER A 121 -19.46 0.14 15.94
N ASP A 122 -20.16 0.69 14.95
CA ASP A 122 -21.58 0.46 14.67
C ASP A 122 -21.87 -0.86 13.92
N TRP A 123 -20.84 -1.58 13.49
CA TRP A 123 -20.96 -2.91 12.89
C TRP A 123 -20.49 -3.99 13.89
N PRO A 124 -21.39 -4.87 14.38
CA PRO A 124 -21.00 -5.93 15.31
C PRO A 124 -19.94 -6.87 14.71
N SER A 125 -18.92 -7.22 15.50
CA SER A 125 -17.77 -8.01 15.03
C SER A 125 -18.15 -9.38 14.47
N GLN A 126 -19.23 -9.99 14.94
CA GLN A 126 -19.77 -11.26 14.46
C GLN A 126 -20.40 -11.18 13.06
N ASP A 127 -20.79 -9.98 12.61
CA ASP A 127 -21.48 -9.77 11.34
C ASP A 127 -20.53 -9.34 10.23
N VAL A 128 -19.29 -9.00 10.58
CA VAL A 128 -18.27 -8.50 9.67
C VAL A 128 -17.20 -9.55 9.40
N SER A 129 -16.60 -9.48 8.21
CA SER A 129 -15.42 -10.28 7.88
C SER A 129 -14.29 -10.08 8.94
N PRO A 130 -13.79 -11.15 9.58
CA PRO A 130 -12.73 -11.05 10.57
C PRO A 130 -11.42 -10.62 9.90
N ALA A 131 -10.98 -9.39 10.24
CA ALA A 131 -10.01 -8.58 9.50
C ALA A 131 -10.50 -8.18 8.10
N GLY A 132 -10.46 -6.87 7.79
CA GLY A 132 -11.00 -6.29 6.56
C GLY A 132 -10.83 -7.16 5.32
N LEU A 133 -11.94 -7.42 4.65
CA LEU A 133 -12.01 -8.02 3.34
C LEU A 133 -11.16 -7.25 2.36
N ALA A 134 -10.72 -8.05 1.43
CA ALA A 134 -9.63 -7.72 0.62
C ALA A 134 -9.81 -8.33 -0.78
N LEU A 135 -10.07 -7.47 -1.78
CA LEU A 135 -10.46 -7.73 -3.17
C LEU A 135 -9.42 -7.29 -4.24
N ARG A 136 -8.49 -8.16 -4.68
CA ARG A 136 -7.38 -7.80 -5.60
C ARG A 136 -7.87 -7.87 -7.02
N GLY A 137 -8.01 -6.72 -7.68
CA GLY A 137 -8.21 -6.67 -9.11
C GLY A 137 -7.03 -7.33 -9.83
N VAL A 138 -7.30 -8.18 -10.82
CA VAL A 138 -6.28 -9.01 -11.47
C VAL A 138 -5.34 -8.19 -12.37
N THR A 139 -5.73 -6.96 -12.74
CA THR A 139 -4.92 -6.09 -13.61
C THR A 139 -3.80 -5.34 -12.89
N GLY A 140 -3.69 -5.42 -11.55
CA GLY A 140 -2.62 -4.75 -10.79
C GLY A 140 -2.64 -3.21 -10.82
N TYR A 141 -3.59 -2.60 -11.52
CA TYR A 141 -3.80 -1.15 -11.56
C TYR A 141 -4.78 -0.75 -10.47
N PHE A 142 -4.30 0.06 -9.52
CA PHE A 142 -5.13 0.63 -8.48
C PHE A 142 -5.25 2.14 -8.64
N THR A 143 -6.51 2.60 -8.62
CA THR A 143 -6.89 4.00 -8.74
C THR A 143 -7.27 4.62 -7.43
N GLY A 144 -6.48 5.59 -7.03
CA GLY A 144 -6.86 6.64 -6.11
C GLY A 144 -5.93 7.81 -6.41
N ASP A 145 -6.35 9.04 -6.11
CA ASP A 145 -5.42 10.16 -6.09
C ASP A 145 -4.28 9.81 -5.11
N PRO A 146 -3.04 9.56 -5.59
CA PRO A 146 -1.94 9.13 -4.74
C PRO A 146 -1.73 10.11 -3.61
N SER A 147 -1.96 11.41 -3.83
CA SER A 147 -1.78 12.49 -2.85
C SER A 147 -2.61 12.32 -1.57
N ARG A 148 -3.68 11.52 -1.63
CA ARG A 148 -4.55 11.26 -0.47
C ARG A 148 -4.09 10.06 0.35
N VAL A 149 -3.27 9.18 -0.21
CA VAL A 149 -2.61 8.02 0.47
C VAL A 149 -1.53 8.57 1.42
N ASN A 150 -1.03 7.80 2.41
CA ASN A 150 0.03 8.33 3.26
C ASN A 150 1.25 8.71 2.44
N LYS A 151 1.83 9.86 2.80
CA LYS A 151 2.57 10.70 1.87
C LYS A 151 4.04 10.34 1.61
N VAL A 152 4.53 9.19 2.06
CA VAL A 152 5.98 8.92 2.06
C VAL A 152 6.31 7.64 1.29
N LEU A 153 6.43 6.46 1.92
CA LEU A 153 6.92 5.24 1.23
C LEU A 153 6.07 4.83 0.02
N VAL A 154 4.75 4.68 0.19
CA VAL A 154 3.87 4.20 -0.89
C VAL A 154 3.58 5.23 -1.99
N GLN A 155 4.02 6.48 -1.80
CA GLN A 155 4.01 7.54 -2.81
C GLN A 155 5.38 7.77 -3.46
N ASP A 156 6.44 7.12 -2.97
CA ASP A 156 7.77 7.28 -3.53
C ASP A 156 7.81 6.69 -4.95
N ALA A 157 8.33 7.47 -5.90
CA ALA A 157 8.34 7.08 -7.30
C ALA A 157 9.18 5.82 -7.55
N THR A 158 10.32 5.68 -6.86
CA THR A 158 11.20 4.51 -6.98
C THR A 158 10.53 3.27 -6.39
N TRP A 159 9.87 3.41 -5.25
CA TRP A 159 9.06 2.34 -4.66
C TRP A 159 7.93 1.90 -5.60
N MET A 160 7.19 2.85 -6.17
CA MET A 160 6.11 2.56 -7.11
C MET A 160 6.61 1.89 -8.40
N MET A 161 7.78 2.27 -8.90
CA MET A 161 8.39 1.60 -10.06
C MET A 161 8.77 0.15 -9.74
N GLN A 162 9.29 -0.12 -8.55
CA GLN A 162 9.76 -1.45 -8.16
C GLN A 162 8.63 -2.40 -7.75
N PHE A 163 7.65 -1.90 -7.01
CA PHE A 163 6.61 -2.71 -6.36
C PHE A 163 5.20 -2.45 -6.89
N GLY A 164 5.05 -1.48 -7.79
CA GLY A 164 3.74 -0.97 -8.21
C GLY A 164 3.13 -0.04 -7.17
N VAL A 165 1.97 0.53 -7.51
CA VAL A 165 1.23 1.40 -6.60
C VAL A 165 0.73 0.60 -5.39
N THR A 166 1.24 0.92 -4.20
CA THR A 166 0.84 0.25 -2.97
C THR A 166 -0.35 0.98 -2.34
N VAL A 167 -1.56 0.77 -2.87
CA VAL A 167 -2.78 1.37 -2.29
C VAL A 167 -3.57 0.35 -1.49
N MET A 168 -3.25 0.21 -0.21
CA MET A 168 -3.91 -0.74 0.71
C MET A 168 -5.30 -0.29 1.19
N GLU A 169 -6.19 0.25 0.36
CA GLU A 169 -7.56 0.57 0.83
C GLU A 169 -8.30 -0.73 1.23
N ARG A 170 -8.59 -0.90 2.53
CA ARG A 170 -9.18 -2.11 3.09
C ARG A 170 -10.66 -1.89 3.30
N TRP A 171 -11.45 -2.94 3.06
CA TRP A 171 -12.90 -2.88 3.19
C TRP A 171 -13.38 -3.83 4.28
N MET A 172 -14.42 -3.47 5.02
CA MET A 172 -15.16 -4.41 5.85
C MET A 172 -16.40 -4.85 5.08
N TYR A 173 -16.70 -6.14 5.11
CA TYR A 173 -17.95 -6.65 4.56
C TYR A 173 -18.89 -7.09 5.68
N ASN A 174 -20.05 -6.44 5.77
CA ASN A 174 -21.12 -6.83 6.67
C ASN A 174 -22.02 -7.85 5.98
N ARG A 175 -22.04 -9.09 6.48
CA ARG A 175 -22.79 -10.20 5.90
C ARG A 175 -24.29 -10.11 6.15
N ARG A 176 -24.74 -9.35 7.16
CA ARG A 176 -26.17 -9.12 7.42
C ARG A 176 -26.75 -8.05 6.52
N THR A 177 -26.06 -6.92 6.41
CA THR A 177 -26.53 -5.80 5.60
C THR A 177 -26.05 -5.87 4.15
N LEU A 178 -25.13 -6.80 3.83
CA LEU A 178 -24.50 -6.95 2.51
C LEU A 178 -23.76 -5.69 2.06
N GLN A 179 -23.22 -4.90 2.99
CA GLN A 179 -22.51 -3.66 2.69
C GLN A 179 -20.99 -3.85 2.72
N LEU A 180 -20.30 -3.16 1.83
CA LEU A 180 -18.85 -2.97 1.86
C LEU A 180 -18.57 -1.56 2.39
N ARG A 181 -17.77 -1.44 3.46
CA ARG A 181 -17.39 -0.15 4.07
C ARG A 181 -15.89 0.05 4.06
N SER A 182 -15.44 1.21 3.61
CA SER A 182 -14.03 1.58 3.61
C SER A 182 -13.55 1.74 5.05
N THR A 183 -12.48 1.05 5.40
CA THR A 183 -11.84 1.21 6.71
C THR A 183 -10.99 2.48 6.77
N ARG A 184 -10.79 3.20 5.67
CA ARG A 184 -10.06 4.47 5.66
C ARG A 184 -10.98 5.69 5.75
N PHE A 185 -12.10 5.67 5.04
CA PHE A 185 -13.01 6.80 4.93
C PHE A 185 -14.29 6.61 5.74
N GLY A 186 -14.65 5.36 6.06
CA GLY A 186 -15.87 5.03 6.78
C GLY A 186 -17.15 5.09 5.92
N ASP A 187 -17.05 5.44 4.65
CA ASP A 187 -18.17 5.42 3.70
C ASP A 187 -18.35 4.04 3.06
N CYS A 188 -19.55 3.75 2.57
CA CYS A 188 -19.91 2.48 1.93
C CYS A 188 -19.77 2.54 0.41
N LEU A 189 -19.47 1.39 -0.21
CA LEU A 189 -19.47 1.23 -1.66
C LEU A 189 -20.91 1.28 -2.16
N ASP A 190 -21.18 2.19 -3.08
CA ASP A 190 -22.53 2.47 -3.58
C ASP A 190 -22.50 2.39 -5.12
N GLY A 191 -23.30 1.48 -5.67
CA GLY A 191 -23.47 1.26 -7.10
C GLY A 191 -24.80 1.85 -7.54
N TYR A 192 -24.78 2.81 -8.46
CA TYR A 192 -25.98 3.54 -8.89
C TYR A 192 -26.03 3.68 -10.41
N PHE A 193 -27.23 3.95 -10.93
CA PHE A 193 -27.41 4.32 -12.33
C PHE A 193 -27.32 5.84 -12.47
N ASP A 194 -26.30 6.34 -13.18
CA ASP A 194 -26.15 7.75 -13.52
C ASP A 194 -27.09 8.07 -14.70
N THR A 195 -28.27 8.61 -14.38
CA THR A 195 -29.29 8.98 -15.38
C THR A 195 -28.81 10.06 -16.36
N SER A 196 -27.87 10.92 -15.96
CA SER A 196 -27.35 11.97 -16.85
C SER A 196 -26.47 11.41 -17.96
N ARG A 197 -25.76 10.32 -17.66
CA ARG A 197 -24.82 9.66 -18.59
C ARG A 197 -25.33 8.33 -19.12
N GLN A 198 -26.46 7.86 -18.62
CA GLN A 198 -27.06 6.56 -18.95
C GLN A 198 -26.09 5.39 -18.74
N VAL A 199 -25.32 5.43 -17.64
CA VAL A 199 -24.32 4.40 -17.30
C VAL A 199 -24.38 4.02 -15.83
N TYR A 200 -24.07 2.76 -15.52
CA TYR A 200 -23.91 2.31 -14.14
C TYR A 200 -22.54 2.68 -13.60
N ARG A 201 -22.53 3.36 -12.45
CA ARG A 201 -21.32 3.86 -11.81
C ARG A 201 -21.24 3.41 -10.37
N VAL A 202 -20.02 3.52 -9.84
CA VAL A 202 -19.73 3.17 -8.46
C VAL A 202 -19.04 4.36 -7.80
N HIS A 203 -19.45 4.68 -6.58
CA HIS A 203 -18.83 5.73 -5.76
C HIS A 203 -18.86 5.36 -4.27
N MET A 204 -18.34 6.23 -3.43
CA MET A 204 -18.47 6.13 -1.98
C MET A 204 -19.63 7.00 -1.52
N TRP A 205 -20.45 6.47 -0.62
CA TRP A 205 -21.57 7.18 -0.04
C TRP A 205 -21.75 6.83 1.43
N SER A 206 -22.41 7.73 2.18
CA SER A 206 -22.73 7.47 3.59
C SER A 206 -23.45 6.14 3.74
N CYS A 207 -23.01 5.34 4.70
CA CYS A 207 -23.53 3.99 4.92
C CYS A 207 -24.99 4.04 5.40
N ALA A 208 -25.89 3.35 4.70
CA ALA A 208 -27.28 3.19 5.11
C ALA A 208 -27.73 1.73 4.91
N ALA A 209 -28.07 1.03 6.00
CA ALA A 209 -28.42 -0.39 5.97
C ALA A 209 -29.68 -0.71 5.14
N SER A 210 -30.53 0.27 4.84
CA SER A 210 -31.68 0.12 3.93
C SER A 210 -31.38 0.52 2.48
N ASN A 211 -30.24 1.15 2.19
CA ASN A 211 -29.91 1.62 0.84
C ASN A 211 -29.62 0.43 -0.08
N VAL A 212 -30.45 0.28 -1.11
CA VAL A 212 -30.38 -0.81 -2.10
C VAL A 212 -29.16 -0.72 -3.01
N ASN A 213 -28.58 0.46 -3.19
CA ASN A 213 -27.38 0.68 -4.00
C ASN A 213 -26.10 0.19 -3.29
N GLN A 214 -26.18 -0.09 -1.98
CA GLN A 214 -25.03 -0.50 -1.17
C GLN A 214 -25.03 -2.00 -0.88
N LYS A 215 -25.75 -2.78 -1.69
CA LYS A 215 -25.96 -4.21 -1.47
C LYS A 215 -25.12 -5.02 -2.43
N TRP A 216 -24.20 -5.79 -1.88
CA TRP A 216 -23.21 -6.55 -2.62
C TRP A 216 -23.17 -8.01 -2.17
N LYS A 217 -23.21 -8.94 -3.11
CA LYS A 217 -22.93 -10.36 -2.89
C LYS A 217 -21.51 -10.65 -3.30
N LEU A 218 -20.83 -11.47 -2.50
CA LEU A 218 -19.51 -11.98 -2.81
C LEU A 218 -19.67 -13.44 -3.22
N GLU A 219 -19.60 -13.72 -4.51
CA GLU A 219 -19.83 -15.05 -5.04
C GLU A 219 -18.93 -15.32 -6.24
N ARG A 220 -18.38 -16.54 -6.33
CA ARG A 220 -17.55 -16.99 -7.47
C ARG A 220 -16.41 -16.02 -7.82
N HIS A 221 -15.74 -15.48 -6.81
CA HIS A 221 -14.71 -14.45 -6.98
C HIS A 221 -15.20 -13.15 -7.63
N GLN A 222 -16.50 -12.87 -7.62
CA GLN A 222 -17.09 -11.63 -8.14
C GLN A 222 -17.76 -10.84 -7.00
N ILE A 223 -17.83 -9.52 -7.17
CA ILE A 223 -18.62 -8.62 -6.32
C ILE A 223 -19.85 -8.22 -7.13
N VAL A 224 -20.99 -8.81 -6.79
CA VAL A 224 -22.24 -8.69 -7.55
C VAL A 224 -23.15 -7.68 -6.87
N HIS A 225 -23.57 -6.65 -7.59
CA HIS A 225 -24.57 -5.70 -7.12
C HIS A 225 -25.94 -6.40 -7.03
N VAL A 226 -26.55 -6.39 -5.84
CA VAL A 226 -27.75 -7.20 -5.56
C VAL A 226 -28.95 -6.78 -6.41
N SER A 227 -29.15 -5.47 -6.62
CA SER A 227 -30.33 -4.96 -7.33
C SER A 227 -30.16 -4.96 -8.85
N PHE A 228 -28.94 -4.70 -9.34
CA PHE A 228 -28.69 -4.56 -10.78
C PHE A 228 -28.24 -5.87 -11.41
N LEU A 229 -27.81 -6.85 -10.62
CA LEU A 229 -27.26 -8.13 -11.09
C LEU A 229 -26.07 -7.91 -12.04
N LEU A 230 -25.33 -6.82 -11.81
CA LEU A 230 -24.10 -6.47 -12.50
C LEU A 230 -22.93 -6.65 -11.55
N CYS A 231 -21.77 -6.93 -12.12
CA CYS A 231 -20.55 -7.14 -11.37
C CYS A 231 -19.72 -5.87 -11.34
N LEU A 232 -19.05 -5.63 -10.20
CA LEU A 232 -18.03 -4.61 -10.10
C LEU A 232 -16.90 -4.94 -11.08
N SER A 233 -16.57 -3.99 -11.95
CA SER A 233 -15.45 -4.08 -12.88
C SER A 233 -14.53 -2.87 -12.69
N VAL A 234 -13.23 -3.13 -12.71
CA VAL A 234 -12.19 -2.10 -12.65
C VAL A 234 -11.25 -2.23 -13.84
N ALA A 235 -11.41 -1.32 -14.79
CA ALA A 235 -10.64 -1.26 -16.03
C ALA A 235 -10.22 0.18 -16.32
N ALA A 236 -8.99 0.36 -16.83
CA ALA A 236 -8.48 1.65 -17.31
C ALA A 236 -8.75 2.84 -16.35
N LEU A 237 -8.57 2.61 -15.05
CA LEU A 237 -8.76 3.60 -13.98
C LEU A 237 -10.21 4.00 -13.68
N GLU A 238 -11.21 3.34 -14.24
CA GLU A 238 -12.63 3.57 -13.94
C GLU A 238 -13.27 2.38 -13.24
N MET A 239 -14.19 2.69 -12.33
CA MET A 239 -15.03 1.70 -11.65
C MET A 239 -16.45 1.79 -12.19
N THR A 240 -16.92 0.68 -12.73
CA THR A 240 -18.26 0.59 -13.33
C THR A 240 -18.93 -0.70 -12.91
N LEU A 241 -20.23 -0.77 -13.16
CA LEU A 241 -20.94 -2.04 -13.10
C LEU A 241 -21.12 -2.56 -14.52
N GLN A 242 -20.67 -3.79 -14.74
CA GLN A 242 -20.70 -4.45 -16.04
C GLN A 242 -21.46 -5.77 -15.93
N ARG A 243 -21.80 -6.35 -17.09
CA ARG A 243 -22.32 -7.73 -17.10
C ARG A 243 -21.29 -8.65 -16.46
N CYS A 244 -21.77 -9.51 -15.58
CA CYS A 244 -20.91 -10.45 -14.87
C CYS A 244 -20.23 -11.42 -15.82
N ASP A 245 -18.91 -11.39 -15.82
CA ASP A 245 -18.04 -12.31 -16.54
C ASP A 245 -16.93 -12.80 -15.60
N ALA A 246 -17.00 -14.06 -15.21
CA ALA A 246 -16.02 -14.65 -14.28
C ALA A 246 -14.67 -14.95 -14.94
N THR A 247 -14.58 -14.83 -16.27
CA THR A 247 -13.32 -14.94 -17.02
C THR A 247 -12.63 -13.58 -17.20
N ASP A 248 -13.36 -12.48 -16.97
CA ASP A 248 -12.82 -11.13 -17.01
C ASP A 248 -11.97 -10.85 -15.77
N ALA A 249 -10.66 -10.73 -15.99
CA ALA A 249 -9.67 -10.33 -14.99
C ALA A 249 -10.05 -9.03 -14.24
N ALA A 250 -10.77 -8.10 -14.88
CA ALA A 250 -11.23 -6.86 -14.25
C ALA A 250 -12.38 -7.06 -13.24
N GLN A 251 -13.00 -8.25 -13.20
CA GLN A 251 -14.15 -8.58 -12.36
C GLN A 251 -13.87 -9.68 -11.32
N VAL A 252 -12.63 -10.17 -11.26
CA VAL A 252 -12.21 -11.24 -10.36
C VAL A 252 -11.54 -10.66 -9.12
N TRP A 253 -11.96 -11.15 -7.95
CA TRP A 253 -11.57 -10.67 -6.64
C TRP A 253 -11.25 -11.85 -5.71
N THR A 254 -10.13 -11.76 -4.98
CA THR A 254 -9.86 -12.66 -3.85
C THR A 254 -10.58 -12.18 -2.58
N THR A 255 -10.74 -13.05 -1.59
CA THR A 255 -11.31 -12.71 -0.25
C THR A 255 -10.44 -13.22 0.90
N LYS A 256 -9.38 -13.98 0.59
CA LYS A 256 -8.54 -14.72 1.55
C LYS A 256 -7.17 -14.10 1.81
N GLU A 257 -6.77 -13.14 0.99
CA GLU A 257 -5.52 -12.39 1.13
C GLU A 257 -5.90 -10.93 1.25
N ARG A 258 -5.13 -10.14 2.01
CA ARG A 258 -5.35 -8.70 2.21
C ARG A 258 -5.29 -7.92 0.90
N VAL A 259 -6.10 -6.88 0.79
CA VAL A 259 -6.32 -6.10 -0.42
C VAL A 259 -7.10 -4.86 0.05
N MET A 260 -6.90 -3.62 -0.38
CA MET A 260 -6.44 -2.96 -1.60
C MET A 260 -7.52 -2.77 -2.68
N LEU A 261 -8.70 -2.21 -2.37
CA LEU A 261 -9.57 -1.59 -3.38
C LEU A 261 -9.32 -0.09 -3.39
N ALA A 262 -8.33 0.37 -4.14
CA ALA A 262 -8.22 1.81 -4.35
C ALA A 262 -9.43 2.30 -5.17
N LEU A 263 -10.20 3.24 -4.61
CA LEU A 263 -11.28 3.90 -5.34
C LEU A 263 -10.80 5.25 -5.89
N PRO A 264 -11.06 5.57 -7.17
CA PRO A 264 -10.85 6.91 -7.70
C PRO A 264 -11.84 7.85 -7.02
N MET A 265 -11.32 8.74 -6.17
CA MET A 265 -12.13 9.69 -5.42
C MET A 265 -12.69 10.77 -6.36
N ARG A 266 -13.99 10.73 -6.64
CA ARG A 266 -14.75 11.96 -6.86
C ARG A 266 -15.35 12.40 -5.52
N GLN A 267 -15.19 13.70 -5.23
CA GLN A 267 -15.61 14.37 -4.00
C GLN A 267 -16.97 13.88 -3.49
N ARG A 268 -17.13 13.87 -2.15
CA ARG A 268 -18.45 13.97 -1.51
C ARG A 268 -19.23 15.04 -2.27
N VAL A 269 -20.27 14.64 -3.00
CA VAL A 269 -21.25 15.59 -3.49
C VAL A 269 -22.00 16.04 -2.25
N ARG A 270 -21.58 17.17 -1.68
CA ARG A 270 -22.46 17.90 -0.77
C ARG A 270 -23.64 18.33 -1.62
N VAL A 271 -24.82 17.83 -1.29
CA VAL A 271 -26.07 18.54 -1.61
C VAL A 271 -26.15 19.74 -0.68
#